data_AF-A0A2V7S0N7-F1
#
_entry.id   AF-A0A2V7S0N7-F1
#
_cell.length_a   1.000
_cell.length_b   1.000
_cell.length_c   1.000
_cell.angle_alpha   90.00
_cell.angle_beta   90.00
_cell.angle_gamma   90.00
#
_symmetry.space_group_name_H-M   'P 1'
#
loop_
_entity.id
_entity.type
_entity.pdbx_description
1 polymer ?
#
loop_
_entity_poly.entity_id
_entity_poly.type
_entity_poly.pdbx_seq_one_letter_code
_entity_poly.pdbx_strand_id
1 'polypeptide(L)'
;MTADPAPAPPPPRARSGLRLGPLVAVMYFNVSGGPFGLEGLVGAVGPGVAVLLLLATPLLYSVPEALLVGELASMLPVEGGYYRWVRRAFNRFWGYWNGWLSWVYSLIDMAIYPVLFLQYLRFFAPGLGRFDAWLLALALIWGATWLNLRGTRVV
;
A
#
# COMPACT_ATOMS: atom_id res chain seq x y z
N MET A 1 -29.53 -46.31 -19.51
CA MET A 1 -28.86 -45.17 -20.15
C MET A 1 -29.49 -43.90 -19.61
N THR A 2 -29.03 -43.43 -18.45
CA THR A 2 -29.42 -42.12 -17.89
C THR A 2 -28.41 -41.12 -18.41
N ALA A 3 -28.86 -40.17 -19.24
CA ALA A 3 -28.01 -39.12 -19.76
C ALA A 3 -27.56 -38.21 -18.60
N ASP A 4 -26.25 -38.00 -18.49
CA ASP A 4 -25.66 -37.06 -17.54
C ASP A 4 -26.15 -35.64 -17.88
N PRO A 5 -26.63 -34.84 -16.91
CA PRO A 5 -27.06 -33.48 -17.18
C PRO A 5 -25.89 -32.65 -17.71
N ALA A 6 -26.15 -31.87 -18.76
CA ALA A 6 -25.15 -31.04 -19.40
C ALA A 6 -24.48 -30.09 -18.37
N PRO A 7 -23.15 -29.90 -18.46
CA PRO A 7 -22.42 -29.05 -17.53
C PRO A 7 -22.97 -27.62 -17.59
N ALA A 8 -23.22 -27.04 -16.41
CA ALA A 8 -23.71 -25.68 -16.28
C ALA A 8 -22.75 -24.68 -16.96
N PRO A 9 -23.28 -23.62 -17.60
CA PRO A 9 -22.43 -22.61 -18.23
C PRO A 9 -21.53 -21.95 -17.17
N PRO A 10 -20.25 -21.68 -17.49
CA PRO A 10 -19.34 -21.04 -16.55
C PRO A 10 -19.91 -19.67 -16.15
N PRO A 11 -19.77 -19.26 -14.88
CA PRO A 11 -20.27 -17.97 -14.42
C PRO A 11 -19.66 -16.85 -15.27
N PRO A 12 -20.44 -15.79 -15.58
CA PRO A 12 -19.94 -14.66 -16.34
C PRO A 12 -18.72 -14.07 -15.62
N ARG A 13 -17.54 -14.16 -16.25
CA ARG A 13 -16.34 -13.49 -15.76
C ARG A 13 -16.67 -12.01 -15.67
N ALA A 14 -16.75 -11.47 -14.45
CA ALA A 14 -16.96 -10.05 -14.21
C ALA A 14 -15.81 -9.27 -14.87
N ARG A 15 -16.04 -8.81 -16.09
CA ARG A 15 -15.14 -7.95 -16.84
C ARG A 15 -15.42 -6.51 -16.42
N SER A 16 -14.85 -6.10 -15.30
CA SER A 16 -14.56 -4.68 -15.10
C SER A 16 -13.15 -4.60 -14.57
N GLY A 17 -12.17 -4.64 -15.48
CA GLY A 17 -10.84 -4.14 -15.15
C GLY A 17 -10.99 -2.72 -14.61
N LEU A 18 -10.28 -2.40 -13.54
CA LEU A 18 -10.29 -1.05 -12.98
C LEU A 18 -9.99 -0.05 -14.10
N ARG A 19 -10.84 0.97 -14.27
CA ARG A 19 -10.58 2.08 -15.18
C ARG A 19 -9.37 2.87 -14.67
N LEU A 20 -8.72 3.63 -15.56
CA LEU A 20 -7.49 4.38 -15.23
C LEU A 20 -7.65 5.28 -14.00
N GLY A 21 -8.76 6.02 -13.88
CA GLY A 21 -9.02 6.91 -12.74
C GLY A 21 -9.05 6.15 -11.39
N PRO A 22 -9.94 5.17 -11.21
CA PRO A 22 -9.93 4.30 -10.03
C PRO A 22 -8.59 3.61 -9.79
N LEU A 23 -7.85 3.24 -10.84
CA LEU A 23 -6.56 2.58 -10.70
C LEU A 23 -5.53 3.52 -10.09
N VAL A 24 -5.47 4.75 -10.60
CA VAL A 24 -4.61 5.82 -10.05
C VAL A 24 -5.01 6.12 -8.60
N ALA A 25 -6.30 6.19 -8.30
CA ALA A 25 -6.77 6.40 -6.93
C ALA A 25 -6.33 5.28 -5.99
N VAL A 26 -6.51 4.01 -6.39
CA VAL A 26 -6.06 2.85 -5.61
C VAL A 26 -4.55 2.87 -5.41
N MET A 27 -3.76 3.16 -6.46
CA MET A 27 -2.30 3.28 -6.34
C MET A 27 -1.91 4.40 -5.36
N TYR A 28 -2.53 5.57 -5.47
CA TYR A 28 -2.27 6.71 -4.59
C TYR A 28 -2.58 6.40 -3.11
N PHE A 29 -3.75 5.83 -2.84
CA PHE A 29 -4.16 5.48 -1.47
C PHE A 29 -3.44 4.27 -0.90
N ASN A 30 -2.93 3.36 -1.75
CA ASN A 30 -2.16 2.22 -1.29
C ASN A 30 -0.71 2.56 -0.92
N VAL A 31 -0.13 3.58 -1.56
CA VAL A 31 1.29 3.93 -1.38
C VAL A 31 1.49 5.13 -0.45
N SER A 32 0.58 6.10 -0.43
CA SER A 32 0.78 7.36 0.29
C SER A 32 -0.45 7.81 1.07
N GLY A 33 -1.59 7.96 0.40
CA GLY A 33 -2.78 8.60 0.99
C GLY A 33 -2.59 10.07 1.41
N GLY A 34 -1.41 10.68 1.19
CA GLY A 34 -1.09 12.07 1.55
C GLY A 34 0.41 12.32 1.84
N PRO A 35 0.85 13.60 1.86
CA PRO A 35 2.23 14.02 2.16
C PRO A 35 2.54 14.03 3.67
N PHE A 36 2.08 13.03 4.42
CA PHE A 36 2.22 13.01 5.88
C PHE A 36 3.68 12.86 6.30
N GLY A 37 4.12 13.61 7.31
CA GLY A 37 5.49 13.60 7.82
C GLY A 37 6.46 14.51 7.07
N LEU A 38 6.03 15.21 6.02
CA LEU A 38 6.86 16.18 5.29
C LEU A 38 6.95 17.56 5.95
N GLU A 39 6.18 17.80 7.01
CA GLU A 39 6.08 19.11 7.69
C GLU A 39 7.44 19.55 8.26
N GLY A 40 8.24 18.60 8.74
CA GLY A 40 9.56 18.85 9.27
C GLY A 40 10.63 19.11 8.22
N LEU A 41 10.37 18.78 6.94
CA LEU A 41 11.38 18.83 5.88
C LEU A 41 11.87 20.26 5.64
N VAL A 42 10.94 21.21 5.48
CA VAL A 42 11.29 22.62 5.25
C VAL A 42 12.04 23.21 6.45
N GLY A 43 11.64 22.85 7.67
CA GLY A 43 12.33 23.28 8.89
C GLY A 43 13.75 22.72 9.02
N ALA A 44 13.99 21.51 8.52
CA ALA A 44 15.28 20.83 8.61
C ALA A 44 16.30 21.29 7.56
N VAL A 45 15.88 21.51 6.31
CA VAL A 45 16.80 21.80 5.19
C VAL A 45 16.55 23.13 4.48
N GLY A 46 15.52 23.87 4.87
CA GLY A 46 15.09 25.11 4.22
C GLY A 46 14.21 24.87 2.98
N PRO A 47 13.47 25.89 2.52
CA PRO A 47 12.45 25.74 1.49
C PRO A 47 13.01 25.37 0.11
N GLY A 48 14.14 25.97 -0.30
CA GLY A 48 14.74 25.70 -1.60
C GLY A 48 15.24 24.25 -1.74
N VAL A 49 15.93 23.75 -0.73
CA VAL A 49 16.42 22.36 -0.69
C VAL A 49 15.26 21.39 -0.54
N ALA A 50 14.25 21.71 0.29
CA ALA A 50 13.07 20.88 0.44
C ALA A 50 12.35 20.67 -0.91
N VAL A 51 12.10 21.74 -1.67
CA VAL A 51 11.49 21.63 -3.02
C VAL A 51 12.37 20.82 -3.96
N LEU A 52 13.68 21.05 -3.95
CA LEU A 52 14.60 20.29 -4.79
C LEU A 52 14.55 18.79 -4.46
N LEU A 53 14.54 18.42 -3.18
CA LEU A 53 14.42 17.02 -2.76
C LEU A 53 13.06 16.44 -3.17
N LEU A 54 11.96 17.17 -2.97
CA LEU A 54 10.62 16.73 -3.36
C LEU A 54 10.47 16.48 -4.87
N LEU A 55 11.23 17.19 -5.71
CA LEU A 55 11.26 16.97 -7.15
C LEU A 55 12.28 15.90 -7.56
N ALA A 56 13.45 15.87 -6.93
CA ALA A 56 14.52 14.94 -7.27
C ALA A 56 14.18 13.50 -6.86
N THR A 57 13.58 13.30 -5.68
CA THR A 57 13.22 11.96 -5.18
C THR A 57 12.34 11.17 -6.15
N PRO A 58 11.18 11.67 -6.62
CA PRO A 58 10.35 10.90 -7.55
C PRO A 58 11.04 10.68 -8.90
N LEU A 59 11.85 11.62 -9.38
CA LEU A 59 12.56 11.49 -10.66
C LEU A 59 13.68 10.44 -10.62
N LEU A 60 14.44 10.41 -9.53
CA LEU A 60 15.60 9.53 -9.39
C LEU A 60 15.23 8.13 -8.89
N TYR A 61 14.14 8.01 -8.13
CA TYR A 61 13.74 6.75 -7.50
C TYR A 61 12.43 6.21 -8.09
N SER A 62 11.31 6.95 -7.93
CA SER A 62 9.98 6.43 -8.24
C SER A 62 9.72 6.23 -9.74
N VAL A 63 10.22 7.12 -10.60
CA VAL A 63 10.02 7.00 -12.06
C VAL A 63 10.76 5.78 -12.63
N PRO A 64 12.07 5.59 -12.38
CA PRO A 64 12.75 4.37 -12.80
C PRO A 64 12.11 3.09 -12.26
N GLU A 65 11.72 3.10 -10.99
CA GLU A 65 11.03 1.96 -10.36
C GLU A 65 9.69 1.65 -11.06
N ALA A 66 8.86 2.66 -11.30
CA ALA A 66 7.56 2.49 -11.96
C ALA A 66 7.70 1.94 -13.39
N LEU A 67 8.70 2.40 -14.14
CA LEU A 67 8.99 1.88 -15.49
C LEU A 67 9.44 0.42 -15.44
N LEU A 68 10.33 0.07 -14.51
CA LEU A 68 10.83 -1.30 -14.33
C LEU A 68 9.70 -2.25 -13.91
N VAL A 69 8.85 -1.83 -12.96
CA VAL A 69 7.68 -2.61 -12.53
C VAL A 69 6.68 -2.75 -13.68
N GLY A 70 6.46 -1.71 -14.48
CA GLY A 70 5.61 -1.74 -15.67
C GLY A 70 6.11 -2.75 -16.72
N GLU A 71 7.42 -2.74 -17.01
CA GLU A 71 8.04 -3.69 -17.93
C GLU A 71 7.88 -5.13 -17.43
N LEU A 72 8.25 -5.41 -16.18
CA LEU A 72 8.12 -6.75 -15.59
C LEU A 72 6.66 -7.23 -15.49
N ALA A 73 5.72 -6.34 -15.15
CA ALA A 73 4.30 -6.69 -15.08
C ALA A 73 3.74 -7.06 -16.46
N SER A 74 4.23 -6.42 -17.53
CA SER A 74 3.85 -6.74 -18.90
C SER A 74 4.49 -8.03 -19.43
N MET A 75 5.76 -8.28 -19.07
CA MET A 75 6.52 -9.46 -19.51
C MET A 75 6.14 -10.74 -18.74
N LEU A 76 5.82 -10.60 -17.45
CA LEU A 76 5.52 -11.71 -16.55
C LEU A 76 4.21 -11.42 -15.78
N PRO A 77 3.04 -11.55 -16.44
CA PRO A 77 1.73 -11.33 -15.84
C PRO A 77 1.32 -12.51 -14.95
N VAL A 78 2.09 -12.75 -13.89
CA VAL A 78 1.89 -13.83 -12.92
C VAL A 78 1.36 -13.28 -11.60
N GLU A 79 0.37 -13.97 -11.03
CA GLU A 79 -0.12 -13.68 -9.68
C GLU A 79 1.02 -13.82 -8.66
N GLY A 80 1.22 -12.79 -7.85
CA GLY A 80 2.29 -12.71 -6.84
C GLY A 80 3.40 -11.69 -7.13
N GLY A 81 3.38 -11.01 -8.27
CA GLY A 81 4.20 -9.81 -8.55
C GLY A 81 5.69 -9.99 -8.26
N TYR A 82 6.25 -9.05 -7.49
CA TYR A 82 7.68 -8.98 -7.14
C TYR A 82 8.25 -10.29 -6.58
N TYR A 83 7.50 -11.04 -5.76
CA TYR A 83 7.98 -12.31 -5.21
C TYR A 83 8.27 -13.33 -6.32
N ARG A 84 7.37 -13.41 -7.31
CA ARG A 84 7.51 -14.35 -8.44
C ARG A 84 8.62 -13.89 -9.40
N TRP A 85 8.74 -12.59 -9.63
CA TRP A 85 9.80 -12.03 -10.47
C TRP A 85 11.18 -12.32 -9.89
N VAL A 86 11.40 -12.00 -8.60
CA VAL A 86 12.68 -12.27 -7.92
C VAL A 86 12.96 -13.76 -7.82
N ARG A 87 11.95 -14.58 -7.51
CA ARG A 87 12.12 -16.04 -7.47
C ARG A 87 12.54 -16.61 -8.83
N ARG A 88 12.01 -16.07 -9.93
CA ARG A 88 12.33 -16.50 -11.29
C ARG A 88 13.74 -16.07 -11.71
N ALA A 89 14.19 -14.88 -11.34
CA ALA A 89 15.51 -14.37 -11.70
C ALA A 89 16.63 -14.94 -10.81
N PHE A 90 16.41 -15.01 -9.50
CA PHE A 90 17.47 -15.25 -8.52
C PHE A 90 17.36 -16.54 -7.74
N ASN A 91 16.32 -17.37 -7.93
CA ASN A 91 15.98 -18.60 -7.19
C ASN A 91 15.06 -18.42 -5.96
N ARG A 92 14.68 -19.56 -5.35
CA ARG A 92 13.71 -19.63 -4.23
C ARG A 92 14.20 -18.95 -2.95
N PHE A 93 15.50 -18.94 -2.67
CA PHE A 93 16.06 -18.34 -1.45
C PHE A 93 15.86 -16.82 -1.45
N TRP A 94 16.24 -16.16 -2.54
CA TRP A 94 16.06 -14.71 -2.69
C TRP A 94 14.59 -14.32 -2.83
N GLY A 95 13.79 -15.16 -3.50
CA GLY A 95 12.34 -15.00 -3.51
C GLY A 95 11.74 -14.99 -2.10
N TYR A 96 12.14 -15.93 -1.24
CA TYR A 96 11.69 -15.96 0.16
C TYR A 96 12.04 -14.68 0.91
N TRP A 97 13.30 -14.23 0.84
CA TRP A 97 13.72 -12.99 1.51
C TRP A 97 12.96 -11.78 1.00
N ASN A 98 12.78 -11.66 -0.31
CA ASN A 98 12.00 -10.57 -0.88
C ASN A 98 10.56 -10.57 -0.34
N GLY A 99 9.87 -11.72 -0.36
CA GLY A 99 8.51 -11.83 0.19
C GLY A 99 8.44 -11.55 1.70
N TRP A 100 9.41 -12.05 2.46
CA TRP A 100 9.51 -11.83 3.90
C TRP A 100 9.72 -10.35 4.24
N LEU A 101 10.66 -9.69 3.55
CA LEU A 101 10.93 -8.27 3.72
C LEU A 101 9.74 -7.41 3.32
N SER A 102 9.05 -7.72 2.21
CA SER A 102 7.84 -7.01 1.81
C SER A 102 6.71 -7.17 2.84
N TRP A 103 6.57 -8.35 3.43
CA TRP A 103 5.59 -8.58 4.51
C TRP A 103 5.93 -7.78 5.77
N VAL A 104 7.19 -7.83 6.24
CA VAL A 104 7.65 -7.05 7.40
C VAL A 104 7.49 -5.54 7.14
N TYR A 105 7.87 -5.08 5.95
CA TYR A 105 7.68 -3.69 5.53
C TYR A 105 6.21 -3.27 5.62
N SER A 106 5.29 -4.12 5.15
CA SER A 106 3.85 -3.84 5.23
C SER A 106 3.35 -3.71 6.67
N LEU A 107 3.88 -4.49 7.61
CA LEU A 107 3.53 -4.37 9.03
C LEU A 107 4.01 -3.05 9.63
N ILE A 108 5.24 -2.63 9.29
CA ILE A 108 5.80 -1.37 9.75
C ILE A 108 5.01 -0.21 9.15
N ASP A 109 4.72 -0.25 7.85
CA ASP A 109 3.92 0.75 7.15
C ASP A 109 2.56 0.96 7.83
N MET A 110 1.84 -0.13 8.08
CA MET A 110 0.55 -0.07 8.77
C MET A 110 0.65 0.49 10.21
N ALA A 111 1.76 0.25 10.91
CA ALA A 111 1.98 0.75 12.26
C ALA A 111 2.30 2.26 12.30
N ILE A 112 2.74 2.86 11.20
CA ILE A 112 3.05 4.30 11.11
C ILE A 112 1.75 5.14 11.17
N TYR A 113 0.67 4.70 10.52
CA TYR A 113 -0.54 5.53 10.39
C TYR A 113 -1.21 5.91 11.72
N PRO A 114 -1.42 5.00 12.71
CA PRO A 114 -1.96 5.38 14.02
C PRO A 114 -1.07 6.37 14.75
N VAL A 115 0.26 6.24 14.62
CA VAL A 115 1.22 7.15 15.25
C VAL A 115 1.14 8.53 14.63
N LEU A 116 1.12 8.62 13.30
CA LEU A 116 0.93 9.88 12.58
C LEU A 116 -0.41 10.53 12.96
N PHE A 117 -1.50 9.76 12.95
CA PHE A 117 -2.82 10.27 13.35
C PHE A 117 -2.77 10.90 14.75
N LEU A 118 -2.17 10.23 15.73
CA LEU A 118 -2.03 10.78 17.08
C LEU A 118 -1.15 12.03 17.11
N GLN A 119 -0.09 12.07 16.30
CA GLN A 119 0.79 13.23 16.21
C GLN A 119 0.02 14.46 15.70
N TYR A 120 -0.79 14.31 14.65
CA TYR A 120 -1.67 15.38 14.18
C TYR A 120 -2.79 15.69 15.19
N LEU A 121 -3.37 14.70 15.84
CA LEU A 121 -4.42 14.93 16.84
C LEU A 121 -3.91 15.75 18.03
N ARG A 122 -2.68 15.50 18.48
CA ARG A 122 -2.03 16.27 19.55
C ARG A 122 -1.80 17.74 19.20
N PHE A 123 -1.68 18.08 17.92
CA PHE A 123 -1.66 19.48 17.50
C PHE A 123 -2.98 20.20 17.84
N PHE A 124 -4.12 19.51 17.67
CA PHE A 124 -5.44 20.06 18.00
C PHE A 124 -5.83 19.90 19.48
N ALA A 125 -5.35 18.83 20.13
CA ALA A 125 -5.63 18.50 21.52
C ALA A 125 -4.32 18.30 22.30
N PRO A 126 -3.61 19.40 22.66
CA PRO A 126 -2.29 19.31 23.30
C PRO A 126 -2.34 18.70 24.71
N GLY A 127 -3.50 18.67 25.36
CA GLY A 127 -3.70 18.04 26.67
C GLY A 127 -3.86 16.51 26.64
N LEU A 128 -3.76 15.87 25.46
CA LEU A 128 -3.95 14.43 25.33
C LEU A 128 -2.83 13.66 26.04
N GLY A 129 -3.19 12.98 27.14
CA GLY A 129 -2.27 12.17 27.94
C GLY A 129 -1.64 11.03 27.14
N ARG A 130 -0.51 10.50 27.62
CA ARG A 130 0.15 9.35 26.99
C ARG A 130 -0.75 8.12 26.95
N PHE A 131 -1.50 7.88 28.03
CA PHE A 131 -2.41 6.74 28.14
C PHE A 131 -3.61 6.88 27.20
N ASP A 132 -4.23 8.06 27.13
CA ASP A 132 -5.36 8.34 26.23
C ASP A 132 -4.97 8.21 24.77
N ALA A 133 -3.79 8.73 24.41
CA ALA A 133 -3.23 8.56 23.07
C ALA A 133 -3.03 7.07 22.74
N TRP A 134 -2.51 6.28 23.67
CA TRP A 134 -2.31 4.85 23.48
C TRP A 134 -3.64 4.10 23.27
N LEU A 135 -4.67 4.42 24.07
CA LEU A 135 -6.01 3.86 23.89
C LEU A 135 -6.63 4.24 22.55
N LEU A 136 -6.45 5.48 22.10
CA LEU A 136 -6.94 5.95 20.80
C LEU A 136 -6.25 5.24 19.64
N ALA A 137 -4.92 5.05 19.69
CA ALA A 137 -4.22 4.24 18.69
C ALA A 137 -4.77 2.81 18.65
N LEU A 138 -4.99 2.19 19.81
CA LEU A 138 -5.52 0.84 19.89
C LEU A 138 -6.93 0.76 19.32
N ALA A 139 -7.78 1.75 19.62
CA ALA A 139 -9.14 1.86 19.07
C ALA A 139 -9.14 2.02 17.54
N LEU A 140 -8.21 2.81 16.98
CA LEU A 140 -8.06 2.96 15.53
C LEU A 140 -7.64 1.65 14.86
N ILE A 141 -6.64 0.97 15.42
CA ILE A 141 -6.15 -0.31 14.90
C ILE A 141 -7.28 -1.34 14.91
N TRP A 142 -7.92 -1.57 16.07
CA TRP A 142 -8.98 -2.56 16.18
C TRP A 142 -10.23 -2.18 15.38
N GLY A 143 -10.55 -0.89 15.29
CA GLY A 143 -11.64 -0.39 14.45
C GLY A 143 -11.39 -0.69 12.97
N ALA A 144 -10.19 -0.40 12.48
CA ALA A 144 -9.78 -0.72 11.12
C ALA A 144 -9.74 -2.24 10.88
N THR A 145 -9.18 -3.03 11.81
CA THR A 145 -9.19 -4.49 11.73
C THR A 145 -10.61 -5.04 11.65
N TRP A 146 -11.51 -4.55 12.48
CA TRP A 146 -12.91 -4.96 12.48
C TRP A 146 -13.63 -4.62 11.17
N LEU A 147 -13.38 -3.43 10.61
CA LEU A 147 -13.89 -3.05 9.28
C LEU A 147 -13.36 -3.97 8.17
N ASN A 148 -12.07 -4.31 8.21
CA ASN A 148 -11.47 -5.27 7.29
C ASN A 148 -12.12 -6.67 7.42
N LEU A 149 -12.38 -7.13 8.65
CA LEU A 149 -13.01 -8.43 8.91
C LEU A 149 -14.50 -8.47 8.49
N ARG A 150 -15.23 -7.35 8.61
CA ARG A 150 -16.63 -7.28 8.16
C ARG A 150 -16.80 -7.32 6.64
N GLY A 151 -15.72 -7.12 5.89
CA GLY A 151 -15.76 -7.08 4.43
C GLY A 151 -16.46 -5.81 3.94
N THR A 152 -15.71 -4.74 3.72
CA THR A 152 -16.22 -3.58 2.99
C THR A 152 -16.47 -4.03 1.55
N ARG A 153 -17.75 -4.20 1.16
CA ARG A 153 -18.11 -4.39 -0.26
C ARG A 153 -17.67 -3.12 -0.99
N VAL A 154 -16.61 -3.24 -1.78
CA VAL A 154 -16.16 -2.20 -2.70
C VAL A 154 -17.28 -2.02 -3.72
N VAL A 155 -17.96 -0.88 -3.66
CA VAL A 155 -18.97 -0.46 -4.66
C VAL A 155 -18.24 0.09 -5.87
#